data_AF-A0AAE1YP78-F1
#
_entry.id   AF-A0AAE1YP78-F1
#
_cell.length_a   1.000
_cell.length_b   1.000
_cell.length_c   1.000
_cell.angle_alpha   90.00
_cell.angle_beta   90.00
_cell.angle_gamma   90.00
#
_symmetry.space_group_name_H-M   'P 1'
#
loop_
_entity.id
_entity.type
_entity.pdbx_description
1 polymer ?
#
loop_
_entity_poly.entity_id
_entity_poly.type
_entity_poly.pdbx_seq_one_letter_code
_entity_poly.pdbx_strand_id
1 'polypeptide(L)'
;MENSDVFGSSTAPLTWHDFLERMRHPSAADFVKAIKSFIVSFLNNAPDADRDSVAVQEFLGNMEAAFRAHPLWAGSSEEELESAGEGLEKYVMTKLFTRVFASIPEDVQADEQLNEKMALIQQFIRPENLDIKPTFQNETSWLLAQKELQKINMYKAPRDKLVCILNCCKVINNLLINASLAASEDHPGADEFLPVLIYVTIKANPPQLHSNLSYIQRFRRQTRLVAEAAYFFTNMLSVESFITNIDAKALSMDEVEFERNMESAQALLSGLSQGTDNSYSQMDRHYGHVPSTEPVESKSALNSRKQQRPPTRPQSPLEPSQPKSRNEGLDGKDHLSLEKSPSISDLENKGAAELLKEEEVNQLFRDFPYLYSQAGDLTVGDVEDLLSNYKQLVFKYVCLAKGMGVSPPPSLSSSNTHNEQTKVANDSEEIKETNPNDDMGKDISSTDADRSVEGLLLGL
;
A
#
# COMPACT_ATOMS: atom_id res chain seq x y z
N MET A 1 -18.08 7.82 15.16
CA MET A 1 -17.28 6.62 15.49
C MET A 1 -16.03 6.66 14.63
N GLU A 2 -14.87 6.44 15.23
CA GLU A 2 -13.62 6.37 14.49
C GLU A 2 -13.45 4.97 13.88
N ASN A 3 -13.50 4.88 12.55
CA ASN A 3 -12.90 3.73 11.87
C ASN A 3 -11.40 4.03 11.73
N SER A 4 -10.60 3.58 12.70
CA SER A 4 -9.15 3.60 12.60
C SER A 4 -8.72 2.73 11.40
N ASP A 5 -7.85 3.28 10.52
CA ASP A 5 -7.45 2.56 9.30
C ASP A 5 -6.32 1.55 9.58
N VAL A 6 -6.64 0.55 10.41
CA VAL A 6 -5.77 -0.53 10.89
C VAL A 6 -5.04 -1.23 9.73
N PHE A 7 -5.71 -1.40 8.60
CA PHE A 7 -5.15 -2.07 7.42
C PHE A 7 -4.04 -1.25 6.73
N GLY A 8 -4.16 0.08 6.72
CA GLY A 8 -3.17 0.97 6.11
C GLY A 8 -1.90 1.16 6.95
N SER A 9 -2.04 1.22 8.28
CA SER A 9 -1.01 1.69 9.22
C SER A 9 0.36 1.01 9.04
N SER A 10 0.44 -0.32 9.14
CA SER A 10 1.70 -1.08 9.01
C SER A 10 2.23 -1.21 7.56
N THR A 11 1.72 -0.39 6.65
CA THR A 11 2.30 -0.13 5.31
C THR A 11 2.78 1.31 5.14
N ALA A 12 2.59 2.19 6.14
CA ALA A 12 3.19 3.51 6.14
C ALA A 12 4.72 3.35 5.97
N PRO A 13 5.37 4.11 5.07
CA PRO A 13 6.79 3.91 4.74
C PRO A 13 7.71 3.90 5.97
N LEU A 14 7.35 4.67 7.00
CA LEU A 14 7.98 4.70 8.33
C LEU A 14 8.16 3.28 8.89
N THR A 15 7.09 2.51 9.07
CA THR A 15 7.13 1.16 9.68
C THR A 15 8.09 0.17 9.00
N TRP A 16 8.24 0.27 7.67
CA TRP A 16 9.22 -0.51 6.90
C TRP A 16 10.65 0.01 7.07
N HIS A 17 10.84 1.33 7.13
CA HIS A 17 12.13 1.93 7.45
C HIS A 17 12.56 1.63 8.90
N ASP A 18 11.65 1.65 9.87
CA ASP A 18 11.89 1.32 11.27
C ASP A 18 12.36 -0.14 11.43
N PHE A 19 11.71 -1.08 10.74
CA PHE A 19 12.18 -2.47 10.66
C PHE A 19 13.61 -2.55 10.09
N LEU A 20 13.87 -1.90 8.95
CA LEU A 20 15.21 -1.90 8.34
C LEU A 20 16.27 -1.22 9.21
N GLU A 21 15.93 -0.18 9.97
CA GLU A 21 16.85 0.50 10.87
C GLU A 21 17.18 -0.36 12.11
N ARG A 22 16.17 -0.94 12.77
CA ARG A 22 16.37 -1.90 13.87
C ARG A 22 17.21 -3.11 13.41
N MET A 23 16.99 -3.61 12.19
CA MET A 23 17.77 -4.70 11.60
C MET A 23 19.18 -4.30 11.15
N ARG A 24 19.50 -3.00 11.04
CA ARG A 24 20.86 -2.49 10.81
C ARG A 24 21.65 -2.25 12.11
N HIS A 25 20.99 -2.27 13.27
CA HIS A 25 21.66 -2.12 14.55
C HIS A 25 22.62 -3.31 14.84
N PRO A 26 23.84 -3.11 15.38
CA PRO A 26 24.81 -4.19 15.54
C PRO A 26 24.34 -5.39 16.36
N SER A 27 23.48 -5.20 17.36
CA SER A 27 22.90 -6.31 18.16
C SER A 27 21.76 -7.06 17.45
N ALA A 28 21.33 -6.65 16.25
CA ALA A 28 20.45 -7.44 15.38
C ALA A 28 21.23 -8.35 14.41
N ALA A 29 22.58 -8.36 14.45
CA ALA A 29 23.41 -9.07 13.48
C ALA A 29 23.12 -10.58 13.39
N ASP A 30 22.80 -11.25 14.50
CA ASP A 30 22.43 -12.67 14.47
C ASP A 30 21.04 -12.91 13.86
N PHE A 31 20.09 -11.96 13.95
CA PHE A 31 18.84 -12.02 13.19
C PHE A 31 19.07 -11.83 11.70
N VAL A 32 19.89 -10.85 11.29
CA VAL A 32 20.29 -10.65 9.88
C VAL A 32 20.93 -11.94 9.32
N LYS A 33 21.80 -12.58 10.10
CA LYS A 33 22.46 -13.84 9.75
C LYS A 33 21.47 -15.01 9.68
N ALA A 34 20.53 -15.12 10.62
CA ALA A 34 19.49 -16.15 10.59
C ALA A 34 18.60 -16.03 9.34
N ILE A 35 18.12 -14.82 9.02
CA ILE A 35 17.31 -14.54 7.82
C ILE A 35 18.06 -14.90 6.53
N LYS A 36 19.33 -14.47 6.41
CA LYS A 36 20.17 -14.83 5.26
C LYS A 36 20.41 -16.33 5.15
N SER A 37 20.68 -17.00 6.28
CA SER A 37 20.88 -18.45 6.32
C SER A 37 19.61 -19.23 5.96
N PHE A 38 18.44 -18.76 6.40
CA PHE A 38 17.14 -19.32 6.01
C PHE A 38 16.92 -19.17 4.50
N ILE A 39 17.04 -17.96 3.94
CA ILE A 39 16.85 -17.69 2.51
C ILE A 39 17.81 -18.57 1.67
N VAL A 40 19.10 -18.63 2.01
CA VAL A 40 20.07 -19.47 1.27
C VAL A 40 19.73 -20.97 1.42
N SER A 41 19.36 -21.45 2.60
CA SER A 41 18.96 -22.85 2.79
C SER A 41 17.70 -23.20 2.00
N PHE A 42 16.72 -22.31 2.00
CA PHE A 42 15.44 -22.46 1.31
C PHE A 42 15.61 -22.50 -0.22
N LEU A 43 16.39 -21.58 -0.78
CA LEU A 43 16.66 -21.53 -2.22
C LEU A 43 17.45 -22.77 -2.72
N ASN A 44 18.20 -23.44 -1.85
CA ASN A 44 18.89 -24.70 -2.15
C ASN A 44 17.98 -25.94 -2.05
N ASN A 45 16.79 -25.84 -1.48
CA ASN A 45 15.83 -26.94 -1.38
C ASN A 45 15.01 -27.08 -2.67
N ALA A 46 14.73 -28.33 -3.06
CA ALA A 46 13.88 -28.65 -4.21
C ALA A 46 12.45 -28.07 -4.02
N PRO A 47 11.86 -27.43 -5.06
CA PRO A 47 10.53 -26.82 -4.99
C PRO A 47 9.42 -27.78 -4.55
N ASP A 48 8.59 -27.32 -3.62
CA ASP A 48 7.45 -28.05 -3.07
C ASP A 48 6.58 -27.08 -2.26
N ALA A 49 5.45 -26.65 -2.80
CA ALA A 49 4.71 -25.51 -2.26
C ALA A 49 4.19 -25.71 -0.82
N ASP A 50 3.89 -26.95 -0.41
CA ASP A 50 3.43 -27.25 0.94
C ASP A 50 4.58 -27.22 1.95
N ARG A 51 5.73 -27.85 1.63
CA ARG A 51 6.93 -27.80 2.48
C ARG A 51 7.54 -26.39 2.52
N ASP A 52 7.54 -25.69 1.40
CA ASP A 52 7.98 -24.30 1.28
C ASP A 52 7.08 -23.36 2.12
N SER A 53 5.75 -23.55 2.07
CA SER A 53 4.79 -22.83 2.91
C SER A 53 5.05 -23.06 4.39
N VAL A 54 5.07 -24.32 4.84
CA VAL A 54 5.30 -24.67 6.26
C VAL A 54 6.64 -24.12 6.77
N ALA A 55 7.72 -24.23 5.98
CA ALA A 55 9.03 -23.72 6.35
C ALA A 55 9.07 -22.19 6.51
N VAL A 56 8.36 -21.43 5.67
CA VAL A 56 8.22 -19.98 5.85
C VAL A 56 7.42 -19.66 7.12
N GLN A 57 6.29 -20.33 7.37
CA GLN A 57 5.44 -20.02 8.51
C GLN A 57 6.08 -20.38 9.85
N GLU A 58 6.84 -21.48 9.91
CA GLU A 58 7.66 -21.81 11.07
C GLU A 58 8.78 -20.77 11.28
N PHE A 59 9.50 -20.38 10.22
CA PHE A 59 10.55 -19.39 10.31
C PHE A 59 10.04 -18.02 10.79
N LEU A 60 8.94 -17.52 10.20
CA LEU A 60 8.33 -16.25 10.61
C LEU A 60 7.87 -16.31 12.07
N GLY A 61 7.16 -17.37 12.48
CA GLY A 61 6.69 -17.52 13.86
C GLY A 61 7.82 -17.60 14.90
N ASN A 62 8.89 -18.33 14.59
CA ASN A 62 10.07 -18.43 15.46
C ASN A 62 10.79 -17.08 15.58
N MET A 63 10.88 -16.31 14.49
CA MET A 63 11.49 -14.98 14.50
C MET A 63 10.62 -13.93 15.22
N GLU A 64 9.29 -13.97 15.09
CA GLU A 64 8.36 -13.11 15.82
C GLU A 64 8.47 -13.33 17.34
N ALA A 65 8.53 -14.59 17.78
CA ALA A 65 8.79 -14.94 19.17
C ALA A 65 10.19 -14.47 19.64
N ALA A 66 11.21 -14.58 18.79
CA ALA A 66 12.56 -14.18 19.11
C ALA A 66 12.72 -12.64 19.18
N PHE A 67 12.06 -11.86 18.32
CA PHE A 67 12.00 -10.40 18.42
C PHE A 67 11.42 -9.98 19.78
N ARG A 68 10.27 -10.56 20.15
CA ARG A 68 9.57 -10.28 21.43
C ARG A 68 10.43 -10.58 22.67
N ALA A 69 11.34 -11.55 22.58
CA ALA A 69 12.26 -11.91 23.65
C ALA A 69 13.59 -11.11 23.65
N HIS A 70 13.86 -10.30 22.63
CA HIS A 70 15.16 -9.67 22.43
C HIS A 70 15.25 -8.26 23.03
N PRO A 71 16.36 -7.88 23.70
CA PRO A 71 16.52 -6.55 24.32
C PRO A 71 16.35 -5.34 23.38
N LEU A 72 16.43 -5.51 22.06
CA LEU A 72 16.14 -4.42 21.08
C LEU A 72 14.66 -4.07 20.95
N TRP A 73 13.75 -4.94 21.38
CA TRP A 73 12.30 -4.69 21.43
C TRP A 73 11.79 -4.66 22.88
N ALA A 74 12.69 -4.54 23.86
CA ALA A 74 12.30 -4.37 25.26
C ALA A 74 11.61 -3.00 25.46
N GLY A 75 10.31 -3.02 25.73
CA GLY A 75 9.47 -1.82 25.84
C GLY A 75 8.75 -1.41 24.55
N SER A 76 8.90 -2.17 23.46
CA SER A 76 8.06 -1.99 22.25
C SER A 76 6.58 -2.29 22.53
N SER A 77 5.69 -1.60 21.83
CA SER A 77 4.26 -1.93 21.79
C SER A 77 4.00 -3.20 20.98
N GLU A 78 2.78 -3.74 21.09
CA GLU A 78 2.36 -4.86 20.24
C GLU A 78 2.35 -4.45 18.75
N GLU A 79 1.92 -3.23 18.45
CA GLU A 79 1.88 -2.67 17.09
C GLU A 79 3.29 -2.56 16.47
N GLU A 80 4.31 -2.21 17.26
CA GLU A 80 5.71 -2.22 16.80
C GLU A 80 6.23 -3.65 16.55
N LEU A 81 5.85 -4.61 17.40
CA LEU A 81 6.22 -6.02 17.25
C LEU A 81 5.55 -6.66 16.03
N GLU A 82 4.27 -6.35 15.80
CA GLU A 82 3.55 -6.78 14.61
C GLU A 82 4.13 -6.14 13.35
N SER A 83 4.37 -4.83 13.35
CA SER A 83 5.02 -4.12 12.23
C SER A 83 6.41 -4.68 11.92
N ALA A 84 7.20 -5.08 12.92
CA ALA A 84 8.46 -5.76 12.72
C ALA A 84 8.29 -7.19 12.13
N GLY A 85 7.25 -7.92 12.53
CA GLY A 85 6.88 -9.21 11.93
C GLY A 85 6.40 -9.08 10.47
N GLU A 86 5.68 -8.02 10.14
CA GLU A 86 5.25 -7.73 8.77
C GLU A 86 6.39 -7.20 7.89
N GLY A 87 7.32 -6.43 8.47
CA GLY A 87 8.61 -6.11 7.83
C GLY A 87 9.42 -7.37 7.53
N LEU A 88 9.45 -8.34 8.44
CA LEU A 88 10.10 -9.63 8.20
C LEU A 88 9.40 -10.42 7.07
N GLU A 89 8.06 -10.53 7.09
CA GLU A 89 7.28 -11.15 6.01
C GLU A 89 7.63 -10.50 4.66
N LYS A 90 7.64 -9.16 4.61
CA LYS A 90 7.96 -8.35 3.43
C LYS A 90 9.39 -8.56 2.93
N TYR A 91 10.39 -8.60 3.82
CA TYR A 91 11.79 -8.82 3.43
C TYR A 91 12.01 -10.25 2.90
N VAL A 92 11.57 -11.27 3.65
CA VAL A 92 11.74 -12.68 3.29
C VAL A 92 11.03 -12.98 1.98
N MET A 93 9.75 -12.64 1.88
CA MET A 93 8.94 -12.96 0.72
C MET A 93 9.36 -12.19 -0.54
N THR A 94 9.89 -10.96 -0.41
CA THR A 94 10.50 -10.24 -1.55
C THR A 94 11.72 -10.97 -2.13
N LYS A 95 12.52 -11.63 -1.28
CA LYS A 95 13.71 -12.41 -1.71
C LYS A 95 13.34 -13.82 -2.20
N LEU A 96 12.24 -14.41 -1.73
CA LEU A 96 11.76 -15.73 -2.14
C LEU A 96 10.76 -15.71 -3.33
N PHE A 97 10.19 -14.55 -3.68
CA PHE A 97 9.07 -14.41 -4.62
C PHE A 97 9.17 -15.26 -5.89
N THR A 98 10.28 -15.17 -6.63
CA THR A 98 10.49 -15.86 -7.92
C THR A 98 10.69 -17.38 -7.80
N ARG A 99 10.77 -17.92 -6.58
CA ARG A 99 10.94 -19.35 -6.27
C ARG A 99 9.63 -19.99 -5.79
N VAL A 100 8.59 -19.20 -5.49
CA VAL A 100 7.33 -19.70 -4.90
C VAL A 100 6.05 -19.14 -5.54
N PHE A 101 6.04 -17.90 -6.06
CA PHE A 101 4.88 -17.34 -6.76
C PHE A 101 4.76 -17.92 -8.18
N ALA A 102 3.56 -18.33 -8.59
CA ALA A 102 3.29 -18.95 -9.90
C ALA A 102 4.29 -20.08 -10.27
N SER A 103 4.68 -20.87 -9.27
CA SER A 103 5.77 -21.88 -9.37
C SER A 103 5.27 -23.30 -9.64
N ILE A 104 3.96 -23.52 -9.56
CA ILE A 104 3.27 -24.79 -9.81
C ILE A 104 2.66 -24.71 -11.22
N PRO A 105 2.91 -25.68 -12.14
CA PRO A 105 2.32 -25.66 -13.49
C PRO A 105 0.78 -25.61 -13.48
N GLU A 106 0.16 -26.28 -12.51
CA GLU A 106 -1.29 -26.31 -12.29
C GLU A 106 -1.82 -24.93 -11.86
N ASP A 107 -1.14 -24.20 -10.97
CA ASP A 107 -1.51 -22.83 -10.60
C ASP A 107 -1.44 -21.88 -11.82
N VAL A 108 -0.44 -22.07 -12.70
CA VAL A 108 -0.27 -21.26 -13.93
C VAL A 108 -1.35 -21.58 -14.96
N GLN A 109 -1.71 -22.85 -15.14
CA GLN A 109 -2.82 -23.24 -16.01
C GLN A 109 -4.17 -22.68 -15.50
N ALA A 110 -4.38 -22.63 -14.18
CA ALA A 110 -5.55 -22.00 -13.59
C ALA A 110 -5.57 -20.48 -13.81
N ASP A 111 -4.42 -19.80 -13.69
CA ASP A 111 -4.29 -18.37 -14.03
C ASP A 111 -4.68 -18.07 -15.49
N GLU A 112 -4.21 -18.89 -16.44
CA GLU A 112 -4.53 -18.75 -17.87
C GLU A 112 -6.04 -18.91 -18.13
N GLN A 113 -6.63 -20.02 -17.68
CA GLN A 113 -8.06 -20.32 -17.85
C GLN A 113 -8.95 -19.24 -17.22
N LEU A 114 -8.59 -18.77 -16.02
CA LEU A 114 -9.33 -17.74 -15.29
C LEU A 114 -9.23 -16.37 -15.98
N ASN A 115 -8.05 -16.01 -16.50
CA ASN A 115 -7.84 -14.75 -17.22
C ASN A 115 -8.59 -14.72 -18.57
N GLU A 116 -8.55 -15.81 -19.34
CA GLU A 116 -9.32 -15.96 -20.59
C GLU A 116 -10.83 -15.90 -20.31
N LYS A 117 -11.31 -16.64 -19.31
CA LYS A 117 -12.74 -16.66 -18.94
C LYS A 117 -13.23 -15.28 -18.49
N MET A 118 -12.45 -14.54 -17.69
CA MET A 118 -12.75 -13.15 -17.35
C MET A 118 -12.67 -12.21 -18.56
N ALA A 119 -11.76 -12.43 -19.51
CA ALA A 119 -11.62 -11.61 -20.71
C ALA A 119 -12.81 -11.76 -21.68
N LEU A 120 -13.39 -12.96 -21.77
CA LEU A 120 -14.61 -13.24 -22.54
C LEU A 120 -15.86 -12.69 -21.86
N ILE A 121 -16.09 -13.06 -20.59
CA ILE A 121 -17.32 -12.72 -19.87
C ILE A 121 -17.47 -11.20 -19.67
N GLN A 122 -16.36 -10.46 -19.46
CA GLN A 122 -16.44 -9.01 -19.25
C GLN A 122 -17.03 -8.23 -20.44
N GLN A 123 -16.99 -8.79 -21.66
CA GLN A 123 -17.50 -8.14 -22.87
C GLN A 123 -19.04 -8.01 -22.87
N PHE A 124 -19.74 -8.94 -22.22
CA PHE A 124 -21.21 -9.02 -22.27
C PHE A 124 -21.90 -9.05 -20.90
N ILE A 125 -21.18 -9.36 -19.80
CA ILE A 125 -21.80 -9.37 -18.46
C ILE A 125 -22.28 -7.97 -18.04
N ARG A 126 -23.51 -7.92 -17.56
CA ARG A 126 -24.19 -6.75 -17.00
C ARG A 126 -24.41 -6.93 -15.50
N PRO A 127 -24.66 -5.85 -14.73
CA PRO A 127 -24.95 -5.97 -13.31
C PRO A 127 -26.19 -6.83 -13.02
N GLU A 128 -27.20 -6.80 -13.90
CA GLU A 128 -28.44 -7.57 -13.75
C GLU A 128 -28.23 -9.09 -13.88
N ASN A 129 -27.14 -9.56 -14.50
CA ASN A 129 -26.81 -10.99 -14.56
C ASN A 129 -26.37 -11.57 -13.20
N LEU A 130 -26.13 -10.70 -12.22
CA LEU A 130 -25.71 -11.04 -10.85
C LEU A 130 -26.69 -10.45 -9.82
N ASP A 131 -27.93 -10.16 -10.22
CA ASP A 131 -28.98 -9.57 -9.36
C ASP A 131 -28.64 -8.19 -8.74
N ILE A 132 -27.65 -7.46 -9.28
CA ILE A 132 -27.26 -6.13 -8.77
C ILE A 132 -28.34 -5.10 -9.09
N LYS A 133 -29.14 -4.74 -8.08
CA LYS A 133 -30.23 -3.74 -8.15
C LYS A 133 -29.72 -2.42 -8.76
N PRO A 134 -30.51 -1.73 -9.62
CA PRO A 134 -30.16 -0.42 -10.17
C PRO A 134 -29.72 0.63 -9.13
N THR A 135 -30.26 0.57 -7.90
CA THR A 135 -29.86 1.43 -6.77
C THR A 135 -28.36 1.42 -6.51
N PHE A 136 -27.70 0.27 -6.69
CA PHE A 136 -26.30 0.04 -6.35
C PHE A 136 -25.33 0.21 -7.53
N GLN A 137 -25.82 0.60 -8.71
CA GLN A 137 -25.02 0.72 -9.92
C GLN A 137 -24.24 2.04 -9.99
N ASN A 138 -22.91 1.98 -9.95
CA ASN A 138 -22.03 3.16 -9.98
C ASN A 138 -20.67 2.83 -10.62
N GLU A 139 -20.62 2.93 -11.95
CA GLU A 139 -19.43 2.60 -12.75
C GLU A 139 -18.18 3.40 -12.33
N THR A 140 -18.31 4.68 -11.95
CA THR A 140 -17.17 5.51 -11.51
C THR A 140 -16.51 4.97 -10.23
N SER A 141 -17.32 4.51 -9.26
CA SER A 141 -16.81 3.98 -7.98
C SER A 141 -16.39 2.52 -8.11
N TRP A 142 -17.05 1.74 -8.96
CA TRP A 142 -16.59 0.40 -9.33
C TRP A 142 -15.24 0.44 -10.04
N LEU A 143 -14.99 1.42 -10.90
CA LEU A 143 -13.68 1.63 -11.50
C LEU A 143 -12.58 1.89 -10.44
N LEU A 144 -12.88 2.61 -9.35
CA LEU A 144 -11.93 2.75 -8.23
C LEU A 144 -11.63 1.40 -7.57
N ALA A 145 -12.65 0.58 -7.31
CA ALA A 145 -12.46 -0.77 -6.74
C ALA A 145 -11.64 -1.68 -7.67
N GLN A 146 -11.95 -1.67 -8.98
CA GLN A 146 -11.16 -2.36 -10.00
C GLN A 146 -9.69 -1.90 -9.98
N LYS A 147 -9.43 -0.60 -9.82
CA LYS A 147 -8.07 -0.03 -9.76
C LYS A 147 -7.34 -0.35 -8.47
N GLU A 148 -8.00 -0.56 -7.33
CA GLU A 148 -7.35 -1.12 -6.14
C GLU A 148 -6.94 -2.59 -6.36
N LEU A 149 -7.84 -3.41 -6.91
CA LEU A 149 -7.56 -4.84 -7.15
C LEU A 149 -6.45 -5.04 -8.20
N GLN A 150 -6.42 -4.23 -9.27
CA GLN A 150 -5.38 -4.28 -10.31
C GLN A 150 -3.96 -3.99 -9.79
N LYS A 151 -3.80 -3.33 -8.62
CA LYS A 151 -2.47 -3.11 -8.00
C LYS A 151 -1.83 -4.39 -7.44
N ILE A 152 -2.55 -5.50 -7.33
CA ILE A 152 -2.08 -6.72 -6.64
C ILE A 152 -0.73 -7.23 -7.18
N ASN A 153 -0.44 -7.05 -8.47
CA ASN A 153 0.85 -7.45 -9.07
C ASN A 153 1.98 -6.43 -8.94
N MET A 154 1.71 -5.22 -8.45
CA MET A 154 2.75 -4.24 -8.10
C MET A 154 3.51 -4.63 -6.83
N TYR A 155 2.95 -5.53 -6.02
CA TYR A 155 3.48 -5.91 -4.71
C TYR A 155 3.93 -7.38 -4.65
N LYS A 156 4.96 -7.64 -3.83
CA LYS A 156 5.50 -8.99 -3.58
C LYS A 156 5.16 -9.55 -2.20
N ALA A 157 4.93 -8.71 -1.18
CA ALA A 157 4.58 -9.19 0.15
C ALA A 157 3.13 -9.73 0.19
N PRO A 158 2.86 -10.87 0.87
CA PRO A 158 1.50 -11.37 1.06
C PRO A 158 0.57 -10.33 1.71
N ARG A 159 1.04 -9.60 2.73
CA ARG A 159 0.34 -8.44 3.31
C ARG A 159 -0.11 -7.44 2.25
N ASP A 160 0.82 -6.92 1.47
CA ASP A 160 0.57 -5.83 0.53
C ASP A 160 -0.42 -6.27 -0.57
N LYS A 161 -0.33 -7.52 -1.04
CA LYS A 161 -1.29 -8.12 -1.97
C LYS A 161 -2.70 -8.24 -1.35
N LEU A 162 -2.78 -8.68 -0.10
CA LEU A 162 -4.05 -8.75 0.64
C LEU A 162 -4.66 -7.35 0.87
N VAL A 163 -3.84 -6.31 1.07
CA VAL A 163 -4.35 -4.93 1.20
C VAL A 163 -4.99 -4.42 -0.10
N CYS A 164 -4.53 -4.83 -1.29
CA CYS A 164 -5.24 -4.53 -2.55
C CYS A 164 -6.67 -5.09 -2.57
N ILE A 165 -6.85 -6.33 -2.08
CA ILE A 165 -8.17 -6.96 -1.90
C ILE A 165 -9.01 -6.18 -0.89
N LEU A 166 -8.46 -5.90 0.30
CA LEU A 166 -9.20 -5.21 1.37
C LEU A 166 -9.58 -3.77 0.97
N ASN A 167 -8.73 -3.06 0.23
CA ASN A 167 -9.06 -1.75 -0.33
C ASN A 167 -10.20 -1.84 -1.37
N CYS A 168 -10.18 -2.83 -2.26
CA CYS A 168 -11.28 -3.09 -3.20
C CYS A 168 -12.60 -3.33 -2.43
N CYS A 169 -12.58 -4.20 -1.41
CA CYS A 169 -13.76 -4.48 -0.56
C CYS A 169 -14.25 -3.23 0.18
N LYS A 170 -13.37 -2.42 0.76
CA LYS A 170 -13.72 -1.13 1.40
C LYS A 170 -14.39 -0.17 0.43
N VAL A 171 -13.88 -0.02 -0.79
CA VAL A 171 -14.47 0.86 -1.81
C VAL A 171 -15.88 0.40 -2.19
N ILE A 172 -16.10 -0.92 -2.32
CA ILE A 172 -17.42 -1.51 -2.56
C ILE A 172 -18.37 -1.28 -1.38
N ASN A 173 -17.94 -1.51 -0.13
CA ASN A 173 -18.78 -1.27 1.05
C ASN A 173 -19.16 0.21 1.19
N ASN A 174 -18.19 1.12 1.04
CA ASN A 174 -18.44 2.56 1.10
C ASN A 174 -19.40 3.02 -0.02
N LEU A 175 -19.32 2.43 -1.22
CA LEU A 175 -20.30 2.65 -2.27
C LEU A 175 -21.71 2.21 -1.83
N LEU A 176 -21.85 0.94 -1.42
CA LEU A 176 -23.15 0.35 -1.13
C LEU A 176 -23.86 1.09 0.02
N ILE A 177 -23.11 1.52 1.04
CA ILE A 177 -23.61 2.35 2.14
C ILE A 177 -24.09 3.71 1.63
N ASN A 178 -23.30 4.40 0.79
CA ASN A 178 -23.71 5.69 0.23
C ASN A 178 -24.95 5.57 -0.69
N ALA A 179 -25.07 4.46 -1.40
CA ALA A 179 -26.22 4.16 -2.26
C ALA A 179 -27.48 3.83 -1.45
N SER A 180 -27.40 3.01 -0.39
CA SER A 180 -28.59 2.72 0.43
C SER A 180 -29.05 3.95 1.22
N LEU A 181 -28.11 4.77 1.73
CA LEU A 181 -28.41 6.07 2.34
C LEU A 181 -29.12 7.04 1.37
N ALA A 182 -28.70 7.08 0.10
CA ALA A 182 -29.35 7.90 -0.92
C ALA A 182 -30.75 7.39 -1.31
N ALA A 183 -30.98 6.07 -1.22
CA ALA A 183 -32.25 5.43 -1.56
C ALA A 183 -33.24 5.29 -0.38
N SER A 184 -32.77 5.48 0.86
CA SER A 184 -33.46 5.05 2.08
C SER A 184 -33.73 3.52 2.12
N GLU A 185 -32.84 2.72 1.53
CA GLU A 185 -32.83 1.25 1.71
C GLU A 185 -32.07 0.88 3.02
N ASP A 186 -32.28 -0.35 3.52
CA ASP A 186 -31.55 -0.89 4.68
C ASP A 186 -30.02 -0.96 4.44
N HIS A 187 -29.25 -1.22 5.50
CA HIS A 187 -27.79 -1.36 5.39
C HIS A 187 -27.44 -2.58 4.52
N PRO A 188 -26.54 -2.43 3.51
CA PRO A 188 -26.24 -3.49 2.54
C PRO A 188 -25.64 -4.73 3.22
N GLY A 189 -26.10 -5.91 2.82
CA GLY A 189 -25.65 -7.19 3.34
C GLY A 189 -24.54 -7.85 2.51
N ALA A 190 -24.25 -9.11 2.83
CA ALA A 190 -23.44 -9.97 1.97
C ALA A 190 -24.10 -10.18 0.58
N ASP A 191 -25.44 -10.14 0.55
CA ASP A 191 -26.26 -10.33 -0.66
C ASP A 191 -26.13 -9.15 -1.65
N GLU A 192 -25.96 -7.91 -1.17
CA GLU A 192 -25.54 -6.78 -2.02
C GLU A 192 -24.04 -6.80 -2.34
N PHE A 193 -23.20 -7.19 -1.38
CA PHE A 193 -21.73 -7.10 -1.50
C PHE A 193 -21.12 -8.09 -2.49
N LEU A 194 -21.45 -9.38 -2.37
CA LEU A 194 -20.76 -10.43 -3.12
C LEU A 194 -21.00 -10.33 -4.64
N PRO A 195 -22.22 -10.06 -5.15
CA PRO A 195 -22.43 -9.77 -6.57
C PRO A 195 -21.58 -8.64 -7.12
N VAL A 196 -21.47 -7.53 -6.39
CA VAL A 196 -20.66 -6.38 -6.81
C VAL A 196 -19.17 -6.74 -6.81
N LEU A 197 -18.70 -7.55 -5.84
CA LEU A 197 -17.33 -8.06 -5.84
C LEU A 197 -17.04 -8.99 -7.02
N ILE A 198 -18.01 -9.83 -7.43
CA ILE A 198 -17.92 -10.66 -8.65
C ILE A 198 -17.80 -9.76 -9.88
N TYR A 199 -18.72 -8.81 -10.07
CA TYR A 199 -18.75 -7.89 -11.21
C TYR A 199 -17.44 -7.08 -11.30
N VAL A 200 -17.00 -6.48 -10.19
CA VAL A 200 -15.75 -5.73 -10.10
C VAL A 200 -14.54 -6.62 -10.43
N THR A 201 -14.49 -7.86 -9.97
CA THR A 201 -13.38 -8.77 -10.25
C THR A 201 -13.31 -9.14 -11.75
N ILE A 202 -14.45 -9.48 -12.36
CA ILE A 202 -14.54 -9.80 -13.80
C ILE A 202 -14.13 -8.59 -14.67
N LYS A 203 -14.63 -7.39 -14.35
CA LYS A 203 -14.28 -6.15 -15.09
C LYS A 203 -12.83 -5.71 -14.83
N ALA A 204 -12.27 -6.00 -13.65
CA ALA A 204 -10.87 -5.72 -13.34
C ALA A 204 -9.89 -6.68 -14.03
N ASN A 205 -10.26 -7.95 -14.20
CA ASN A 205 -9.43 -9.06 -14.70
C ASN A 205 -7.94 -8.97 -14.26
N PRO A 206 -7.67 -8.97 -12.93
CA PRO A 206 -6.31 -8.85 -12.42
C PRO A 206 -5.46 -10.05 -12.88
N PRO A 207 -4.30 -9.82 -13.54
CA PRO A 207 -3.49 -10.91 -14.05
C PRO A 207 -3.00 -11.85 -12.94
N GLN A 208 -2.94 -13.15 -13.23
CA GLN A 208 -2.49 -14.18 -12.28
C GLN A 208 -3.29 -14.25 -10.97
N LEU A 209 -4.62 -14.09 -11.03
CA LEU A 209 -5.47 -14.04 -9.83
C LEU A 209 -5.40 -15.32 -8.98
N HIS A 210 -5.35 -16.50 -9.61
CA HIS A 210 -5.26 -17.78 -8.90
C HIS A 210 -3.93 -17.88 -8.14
N SER A 211 -2.79 -17.64 -8.82
CA SER A 211 -1.48 -17.60 -8.16
C SER A 211 -1.40 -16.56 -7.06
N ASN A 212 -2.09 -15.42 -7.19
CA ASN A 212 -2.16 -14.40 -6.14
C ASN A 212 -2.89 -14.88 -4.88
N LEU A 213 -4.08 -15.46 -5.04
CA LEU A 213 -4.89 -15.94 -3.91
C LEU A 213 -4.21 -17.15 -3.24
N SER A 214 -3.77 -18.13 -4.03
CA SER A 214 -2.96 -19.27 -3.56
C SER A 214 -1.68 -18.84 -2.84
N TYR A 215 -0.98 -17.79 -3.32
CA TYR A 215 0.20 -17.23 -2.66
C TYR A 215 -0.12 -16.53 -1.32
N ILE A 216 -1.20 -15.73 -1.25
CA ILE A 216 -1.64 -15.12 0.01
C ILE A 216 -1.98 -16.21 1.03
N GLN A 217 -2.75 -17.22 0.64
CA GLN A 217 -3.18 -18.32 1.52
C GLN A 217 -1.99 -19.12 2.09
N ARG A 218 -0.97 -19.40 1.27
CA ARG A 218 0.23 -20.14 1.68
C ARG A 218 1.18 -19.27 2.52
N PHE A 219 1.42 -18.01 2.17
CA PHE A 219 2.54 -17.23 2.71
C PHE A 219 2.19 -16.02 3.60
N ARG A 220 0.92 -15.59 3.68
CA ARG A 220 0.50 -14.61 4.70
C ARG A 220 0.62 -15.25 6.09
N ARG A 221 1.12 -14.52 7.08
CA ARG A 221 1.18 -15.02 8.46
C ARG A 221 -0.23 -15.40 8.97
N GLN A 222 -0.47 -16.67 9.34
CA GLN A 222 -1.83 -17.14 9.70
C GLN A 222 -2.45 -16.36 10.87
N THR A 223 -1.65 -15.92 11.85
CA THR A 223 -2.11 -15.09 12.97
C THR A 223 -2.70 -13.75 12.53
N ARG A 224 -2.36 -13.27 11.31
CA ARG A 224 -2.87 -12.03 10.69
C ARG A 224 -3.82 -12.28 9.52
N LEU A 225 -4.27 -13.52 9.31
CA LEU A 225 -5.32 -13.88 8.35
C LEU A 225 -6.53 -14.40 9.13
N VAL A 226 -7.13 -13.51 9.91
CA VAL A 226 -8.23 -13.77 10.85
C VAL A 226 -9.31 -12.68 10.73
N ALA A 227 -10.46 -12.91 11.37
CA ALA A 227 -11.57 -11.94 11.46
C ALA A 227 -11.95 -11.32 10.09
N GLU A 228 -12.08 -10.00 10.01
CA GLU A 228 -12.44 -9.25 8.79
C GLU A 228 -11.52 -9.55 7.59
N ALA A 229 -10.21 -9.68 7.82
CA ALA A 229 -9.25 -10.00 6.76
C ALA A 229 -9.48 -11.40 6.19
N ALA A 230 -9.78 -12.38 7.04
CA ALA A 230 -10.15 -13.74 6.60
C ALA A 230 -11.51 -13.75 5.90
N TYR A 231 -12.49 -12.96 6.37
CA TYR A 231 -13.81 -12.87 5.76
C TYR A 231 -13.73 -12.35 4.32
N PHE A 232 -13.09 -11.21 4.07
CA PHE A 232 -12.97 -10.67 2.71
C PHE A 232 -12.07 -11.52 1.81
N PHE A 233 -11.04 -12.15 2.35
CA PHE A 233 -10.22 -13.11 1.59
C PHE A 233 -11.04 -14.36 1.19
N THR A 234 -11.89 -14.88 2.08
CA THR A 234 -12.80 -16.00 1.79
C THR A 234 -13.86 -15.62 0.75
N ASN A 235 -14.33 -14.38 0.76
CA ASN A 235 -15.18 -13.84 -0.31
C ASN A 235 -14.43 -13.84 -1.65
N MET A 236 -13.18 -13.37 -1.73
CA MET A 236 -12.39 -13.43 -2.98
C MET A 236 -12.16 -14.85 -3.51
N LEU A 237 -11.87 -15.83 -2.65
CA LEU A 237 -11.78 -17.25 -3.04
C LEU A 237 -13.14 -17.79 -3.55
N SER A 238 -14.24 -17.31 -2.98
CA SER A 238 -15.59 -17.64 -3.45
C SER A 238 -15.91 -17.01 -4.81
N VAL A 239 -15.45 -15.77 -5.05
CA VAL A 239 -15.55 -15.08 -6.36
C VAL A 239 -14.72 -15.81 -7.42
N GLU A 240 -13.48 -16.18 -7.11
CA GLU A 240 -12.61 -16.96 -8.00
C GLU A 240 -13.27 -18.29 -8.40
N SER A 241 -13.78 -19.04 -7.41
CA SER A 241 -14.49 -20.30 -7.61
C SER A 241 -15.77 -20.10 -8.44
N PHE A 242 -16.54 -19.04 -8.18
CA PHE A 242 -17.71 -18.69 -8.99
C PHE A 242 -17.32 -18.42 -10.44
N ILE A 243 -16.37 -17.51 -10.70
CA ILE A 243 -15.95 -17.13 -12.06
C ILE A 243 -15.45 -18.34 -12.85
N THR A 244 -14.63 -19.19 -12.21
CA THR A 244 -14.14 -20.45 -12.79
C THR A 244 -15.30 -21.34 -13.26
N ASN A 245 -16.40 -21.39 -12.50
CA ASN A 245 -17.57 -22.23 -12.75
C ASN A 245 -18.76 -21.51 -13.41
N ILE A 246 -18.63 -20.26 -13.88
CA ILE A 246 -19.74 -19.57 -14.59
C ILE A 246 -20.20 -20.38 -15.80
N ASP A 247 -21.51 -20.59 -15.89
CA ASP A 247 -22.27 -21.08 -17.04
C ASP A 247 -23.44 -20.12 -17.34
N ALA A 248 -24.29 -20.46 -18.32
CA ALA A 248 -25.47 -19.67 -18.67
C ALA A 248 -26.43 -19.49 -17.48
N LYS A 249 -26.62 -20.54 -16.67
CA LYS A 249 -27.55 -20.56 -15.52
C LYS A 249 -27.05 -19.67 -14.38
N ALA A 250 -25.74 -19.62 -14.15
CA ALA A 250 -25.10 -18.76 -13.16
C ALA A 250 -25.22 -17.25 -13.47
N LEU A 251 -25.57 -16.89 -14.72
CA LEU A 251 -25.83 -15.52 -15.16
C LEU A 251 -27.32 -15.25 -15.47
N SER A 252 -28.22 -16.17 -15.10
CA SER A 252 -29.66 -16.14 -15.42
C SER A 252 -29.96 -15.95 -16.92
N MET A 253 -29.15 -16.58 -17.77
CA MET A 253 -29.14 -16.46 -19.24
C MET A 253 -29.57 -17.78 -19.92
N ASP A 254 -30.10 -17.70 -21.14
CA ASP A 254 -30.33 -18.89 -21.97
C ASP A 254 -28.99 -19.49 -22.48
N GLU A 255 -28.94 -20.82 -22.63
CA GLU A 255 -27.73 -21.54 -23.04
C GLU A 255 -27.26 -21.16 -24.46
N VAL A 256 -28.20 -20.93 -25.39
CA VAL A 256 -27.90 -20.48 -26.76
C VAL A 256 -27.50 -19.01 -26.79
N GLU A 257 -28.06 -18.19 -25.91
CA GLU A 257 -27.64 -16.79 -25.76
C GLU A 257 -26.22 -16.69 -25.19
N PHE A 258 -25.91 -17.48 -24.16
CA PHE A 258 -24.60 -17.53 -23.52
C PHE A 258 -23.51 -17.97 -24.51
N GLU A 259 -23.70 -19.07 -25.23
CA GLU A 259 -22.70 -19.55 -26.20
C GLU A 259 -22.48 -18.53 -27.32
N ARG A 260 -23.55 -17.95 -27.87
CA ARG A 260 -23.47 -16.87 -28.88
C ARG A 260 -22.73 -15.63 -28.34
N ASN A 261 -22.86 -15.31 -27.06
CA ASN A 261 -22.12 -14.21 -26.42
C ASN A 261 -20.64 -14.56 -26.23
N MET A 262 -20.31 -15.81 -25.86
CA MET A 262 -18.94 -16.30 -25.73
C MET A 262 -18.22 -16.36 -27.09
N GLU A 263 -18.85 -16.92 -28.14
CA GLU A 263 -18.34 -16.90 -29.52
C GLU A 263 -18.07 -15.47 -29.99
N SER A 264 -19.01 -14.55 -29.76
CA SER A 264 -18.88 -13.14 -30.16
C SER A 264 -17.76 -12.42 -29.41
N ALA A 265 -17.54 -12.74 -28.12
CA ALA A 265 -16.43 -12.21 -27.34
C ALA A 265 -15.08 -12.76 -27.84
N GLN A 266 -15.01 -14.06 -28.14
CA GLN A 266 -13.80 -14.72 -28.65
C GLN A 266 -13.41 -14.17 -30.02
N ALA A 267 -14.38 -13.96 -30.91
CA ALA A 267 -14.17 -13.35 -32.22
C ALA A 267 -13.65 -11.90 -32.11
N LEU A 268 -14.20 -11.10 -31.18
CA LEU A 268 -13.77 -9.73 -30.92
C LEU A 268 -12.32 -9.65 -30.43
N LEU A 269 -11.96 -10.47 -29.44
CA LEU A 269 -10.58 -10.52 -28.92
C LEU A 269 -9.58 -11.06 -29.95
N SER A 270 -9.97 -12.09 -30.72
CA SER A 270 -9.14 -12.65 -31.79
C SER A 270 -8.91 -11.65 -32.94
N GLY A 271 -9.91 -10.82 -33.25
CA GLY A 271 -9.80 -9.75 -34.25
C GLY A 271 -8.86 -8.63 -33.82
N LEU A 272 -8.87 -8.25 -32.53
CA LEU A 272 -7.94 -7.27 -31.98
C LEU A 272 -6.48 -7.75 -32.08
N SER A 273 -6.23 -9.04 -31.78
CA SER A 273 -4.87 -9.61 -31.83
C SER A 273 -4.24 -9.61 -33.24
N GLN A 274 -5.04 -9.62 -34.32
CA GLN A 274 -4.52 -9.60 -35.69
C GLN A 274 -4.24 -8.18 -36.21
N GLY A 275 -4.69 -7.14 -35.50
CA GLY A 275 -4.48 -5.74 -35.91
C GLY A 275 -3.07 -5.21 -35.63
N THR A 276 -2.36 -5.78 -34.65
CA THR A 276 -1.06 -5.24 -34.16
C THR A 276 0.14 -5.61 -35.01
N ASP A 277 0.23 -6.85 -35.50
CA ASP A 277 1.44 -7.37 -36.15
C ASP A 277 1.72 -6.81 -37.55
N ASN A 278 0.70 -6.25 -38.20
CA ASN A 278 0.76 -5.87 -39.62
C ASN A 278 1.40 -4.49 -39.88
N SER A 279 1.99 -3.87 -38.85
CA SER A 279 2.48 -2.47 -38.86
C SER A 279 4.00 -2.30 -39.06
N TYR A 280 4.79 -3.37 -38.88
CA TYR A 280 6.27 -3.29 -38.87
C TYR A 280 6.98 -3.80 -40.15
N SER A 281 6.24 -4.17 -41.21
CA SER A 281 6.80 -4.83 -42.41
C SER A 281 6.81 -3.99 -43.70
N GLN A 282 6.97 -2.66 -43.63
CA GLN A 282 7.09 -1.83 -44.85
C GLN A 282 7.94 -0.54 -44.71
N MET A 283 9.23 -0.64 -44.35
CA MET A 283 10.13 0.52 -44.50
C MET A 283 11.63 0.21 -44.69
N ASP A 284 11.99 -0.67 -45.63
CA ASP A 284 13.35 -0.68 -46.23
C ASP A 284 13.35 -1.21 -47.68
N ARG A 285 13.60 -0.33 -48.68
CA ARG A 285 14.07 -0.63 -50.05
C ARG A 285 14.55 0.61 -50.84
N HIS A 286 15.76 1.13 -50.54
CA HIS A 286 16.66 1.96 -51.40
C HIS A 286 17.60 2.77 -50.48
N TYR A 287 18.95 2.80 -50.56
CA TYR A 287 20.01 2.31 -51.48
C TYR A 287 21.18 1.70 -50.63
N GLY A 288 22.30 1.11 -51.11
CA GLY A 288 22.91 0.97 -52.45
C GLY A 288 24.30 0.27 -52.38
N HIS A 289 25.19 0.49 -53.36
CA HIS A 289 26.60 0.03 -53.36
C HIS A 289 27.53 1.15 -52.80
N VAL A 290 28.52 0.96 -51.89
CA VAL A 290 29.77 0.12 -51.90
C VAL A 290 30.90 0.74 -52.77
N PRO A 291 32.24 0.65 -52.46
CA PRO A 291 33.00 -0.04 -51.38
C PRO A 291 34.03 0.83 -50.59
N SER A 292 34.73 0.28 -49.57
CA SER A 292 36.22 0.09 -49.57
C SER A 292 36.85 -0.50 -48.27
N THR A 293 37.79 -1.44 -48.49
CA THR A 293 39.02 -1.81 -47.70
C THR A 293 38.97 -2.22 -46.21
N GLU A 294 39.35 -3.49 -45.96
CA GLU A 294 40.10 -3.95 -44.74
C GLU A 294 41.61 -3.58 -44.85
N PRO A 295 42.47 -3.75 -43.81
CA PRO A 295 42.88 -5.03 -43.17
C PRO A 295 42.55 -5.09 -41.65
N VAL A 296 42.41 -6.21 -40.93
CA VAL A 296 43.15 -7.50 -40.83
C VAL A 296 44.49 -7.42 -40.07
N GLU A 297 44.48 -7.74 -38.77
CA GLU A 297 45.32 -8.70 -38.00
C GLU A 297 44.91 -8.61 -36.49
N SER A 298 44.77 -9.62 -35.62
CA SER A 298 45.15 -11.05 -35.50
C SER A 298 46.23 -11.33 -34.43
N LYS A 299 45.98 -12.34 -33.57
CA LYS A 299 46.90 -13.03 -32.61
C LYS A 299 47.23 -12.26 -31.29
N SER A 300 47.59 -12.89 -30.16
CA SER A 300 47.34 -14.27 -29.66
C SER A 300 47.82 -14.49 -28.21
N ALA A 301 47.23 -15.49 -27.53
CA ALA A 301 47.85 -16.43 -26.57
C ALA A 301 48.28 -16.00 -25.14
N LEU A 302 47.70 -16.73 -24.17
CA LEU A 302 48.27 -17.37 -22.96
C LEU A 302 49.67 -16.95 -22.42
N ASN A 303 49.75 -16.89 -21.09
CA ASN A 303 50.75 -17.67 -20.36
C ASN A 303 50.35 -18.00 -18.90
N SER A 304 51.03 -18.95 -18.25
CA SER A 304 50.64 -19.48 -16.91
C SER A 304 51.82 -20.02 -16.09
N ARG A 305 51.92 -19.69 -14.78
CA ARG A 305 52.76 -20.30 -13.69
C ARG A 305 52.85 -19.34 -12.47
N LYS A 306 53.19 -19.72 -11.22
CA LYS A 306 53.04 -20.96 -10.40
C LYS A 306 53.54 -20.68 -8.96
N GLN A 307 52.92 -21.30 -7.93
CA GLN A 307 53.48 -21.54 -6.57
C GLN A 307 53.75 -20.27 -5.69
N GLN A 308 53.99 -20.27 -4.36
CA GLN A 308 54.37 -21.33 -3.37
C GLN A 308 53.89 -20.96 -1.92
N ARG A 309 54.18 -21.81 -0.90
CA ARG A 309 53.86 -21.69 0.57
C ARG A 309 54.82 -22.62 1.36
N PRO A 310 54.87 -22.70 2.72
CA PRO A 310 54.35 -21.86 3.83
C PRO A 310 55.59 -21.24 4.59
N PRO A 311 55.88 -21.29 5.93
CA PRO A 311 55.16 -21.53 7.22
C PRO A 311 54.96 -20.20 8.02
N THR A 312 55.02 -19.99 9.36
CA THR A 312 55.40 -20.75 10.60
C THR A 312 54.69 -20.20 11.88
N ARG A 313 55.15 -20.60 13.09
CA ARG A 313 54.73 -20.22 14.48
C ARG A 313 56.04 -20.16 15.36
N PRO A 314 56.07 -19.91 16.70
CA PRO A 314 55.04 -19.71 17.75
C PRO A 314 55.21 -18.35 18.51
N GLN A 315 54.73 -18.02 19.73
CA GLN A 315 54.10 -18.75 20.86
C GLN A 315 53.28 -17.79 21.78
N SER A 316 52.59 -18.34 22.79
CA SER A 316 51.87 -17.65 23.91
C SER A 316 52.51 -18.06 25.27
N PRO A 317 51.98 -17.79 26.49
CA PRO A 317 50.79 -17.01 26.94
C PRO A 317 51.05 -16.05 28.15
N LEU A 318 50.00 -15.41 28.72
CA LEU A 318 49.61 -15.46 30.16
C LEU A 318 48.61 -14.36 30.60
N GLU A 319 47.79 -14.72 31.58
CA GLU A 319 46.83 -13.93 32.39
C GLU A 319 47.26 -14.09 33.89
N PRO A 320 46.53 -13.61 34.93
CA PRO A 320 45.55 -12.52 35.05
C PRO A 320 45.83 -11.59 36.28
N SER A 321 45.06 -10.49 36.46
CA SER A 321 44.79 -9.93 37.81
C SER A 321 43.65 -8.89 37.86
N GLN A 322 42.70 -9.05 38.78
CA GLN A 322 41.84 -7.97 39.31
C GLN A 322 42.52 -7.27 40.51
N PRO A 323 42.03 -6.11 40.94
CA PRO A 323 41.39 -6.08 42.27
C PRO A 323 40.05 -5.30 42.33
N LYS A 324 39.47 -5.22 43.54
CA LYS A 324 38.08 -4.81 43.81
C LYS A 324 37.91 -3.34 44.21
N SER A 325 36.69 -2.85 43.96
CA SER A 325 35.86 -1.92 44.77
C SER A 325 36.52 -0.94 45.76
N ARG A 326 36.09 0.32 45.67
CA ARG A 326 35.70 1.12 46.85
C ARG A 326 34.46 1.95 46.55
N ASN A 327 33.68 2.25 47.58
CA ASN A 327 32.42 2.99 47.54
C ASN A 327 32.52 4.15 48.55
N GLU A 328 32.15 5.37 48.15
CA GLU A 328 32.08 6.58 48.98
C GLU A 328 31.22 7.62 48.24
N GLY A 329 30.59 8.56 48.95
CA GLY A 329 29.67 9.54 48.38
C GLY A 329 29.26 10.62 49.39
N LEU A 330 28.05 11.17 49.19
CA LEU A 330 27.36 12.26 49.94
C LEU A 330 27.39 13.66 49.30
N ASP A 331 26.16 14.14 49.07
CA ASP A 331 25.62 15.50 49.15
C ASP A 331 26.23 16.72 48.43
N GLY A 332 25.30 17.59 48.03
CA GLY A 332 25.57 18.82 47.27
C GLY A 332 24.30 19.44 46.68
N LYS A 333 23.28 19.72 47.52
CA LYS A 333 22.13 20.54 47.09
C LYS A 333 22.54 22.00 46.97
N ASP A 334 22.24 22.62 45.83
CA ASP A 334 21.96 24.04 45.77
C ASP A 334 20.80 24.32 44.80
N HIS A 335 19.93 25.26 45.16
CA HIS A 335 18.68 25.53 44.43
C HIS A 335 18.86 26.70 43.45
N LEU A 336 18.86 26.40 42.15
CA LEU A 336 18.48 27.38 41.13
C LEU A 336 17.31 26.82 40.33
N SER A 337 16.10 27.11 40.83
CA SER A 337 14.84 26.71 40.22
C SER A 337 14.60 27.46 38.90
N LEU A 338 15.20 26.98 37.81
CA LEU A 338 14.60 27.15 36.50
C LEU A 338 13.32 26.31 36.50
N GLU A 339 12.19 26.95 36.79
CA GLU A 339 10.88 26.34 36.55
C GLU A 339 10.77 26.01 35.07
N LYS A 340 10.94 24.72 34.76
CA LYS A 340 10.89 24.20 33.41
C LYS A 340 9.46 24.42 32.91
N SER A 341 9.28 25.34 31.97
CA SER A 341 7.98 25.61 31.36
C SER A 341 7.41 24.27 30.88
N PRO A 342 6.24 23.84 31.39
CA PRO A 342 5.69 22.54 31.02
C PRO A 342 5.46 22.50 29.50
N SER A 343 5.76 21.36 28.87
CA SER A 343 5.52 21.20 27.44
C SER A 343 4.02 21.26 27.14
N ILE A 344 3.68 21.47 25.86
CA ILE A 344 2.27 21.45 25.41
C ILE A 344 1.61 20.14 25.85
N SER A 345 2.28 19.01 25.64
CA SER A 345 1.87 17.69 26.13
C SER A 345 1.77 17.57 27.65
N ASP A 346 2.61 18.23 28.44
CA ASP A 346 2.47 18.22 29.91
C ASP A 346 1.22 19.00 30.36
N LEU A 347 0.91 20.11 29.69
CA LEU A 347 -0.28 20.91 29.94
C LEU A 347 -1.57 20.22 29.47
N GLU A 348 -1.54 19.55 28.32
CA GLU A 348 -2.65 18.75 27.80
C GLU A 348 -2.95 17.55 28.70
N ASN A 349 -1.92 16.78 29.09
CA ASN A 349 -2.07 15.66 30.02
C ASN A 349 -2.54 16.13 31.40
N LYS A 350 -2.04 17.27 31.90
CA LYS A 350 -2.54 17.87 33.14
C LYS A 350 -4.01 18.29 33.01
N GLY A 351 -4.38 18.96 31.92
CA GLY A 351 -5.75 19.39 31.65
C GLY A 351 -6.72 18.22 31.57
N ALA A 352 -6.38 17.16 30.85
CA ALA A 352 -7.16 15.92 30.80
C ALA A 352 -7.28 15.26 32.19
N ALA A 353 -6.18 15.24 32.96
CA ALA A 353 -6.17 14.70 34.32
C ALA A 353 -6.92 15.59 35.33
N GLU A 354 -7.21 16.85 35.04
CA GLU A 354 -8.07 17.74 35.85
C GLU A 354 -9.54 17.62 35.40
N LEU A 355 -9.82 17.57 34.09
CA LEU A 355 -11.13 17.31 33.50
C LEU A 355 -11.76 16.00 34.02
N LEU A 356 -10.96 14.93 34.14
CA LEU A 356 -11.37 13.63 34.68
C LEU A 356 -11.72 13.64 36.19
N LYS A 357 -11.57 14.78 36.88
CA LYS A 357 -11.94 14.95 38.30
C LYS A 357 -13.20 15.79 38.50
N GLU A 358 -13.74 16.42 37.46
CA GLU A 358 -14.98 17.19 37.58
C GLU A 358 -16.20 16.28 37.37
N GLU A 359 -17.13 16.27 38.33
CA GLU A 359 -18.31 15.39 38.28
C GLU A 359 -19.35 15.87 37.22
N GLU A 360 -19.23 17.11 36.74
CA GLU A 360 -20.12 17.73 35.75
C GLU A 360 -19.42 18.06 34.41
N VAL A 361 -18.55 17.17 33.88
CA VAL A 361 -17.85 17.37 32.58
C VAL A 361 -18.76 17.84 31.44
N ASN A 362 -20.00 17.32 31.37
CA ASN A 362 -21.01 17.70 30.37
C ASN A 362 -21.53 19.15 30.52
N GLN A 363 -21.29 19.80 31.66
CA GLN A 363 -21.58 21.21 31.89
C GLN A 363 -20.51 22.08 31.22
N LEU A 364 -19.24 21.67 31.33
CA LEU A 364 -18.06 22.39 30.82
C LEU A 364 -18.01 22.44 29.28
N PHE A 365 -18.56 21.43 28.61
CA PHE A 365 -18.60 21.36 27.14
C PHE A 365 -19.85 21.98 26.49
N ARG A 366 -20.79 22.56 27.26
CA ARG A 366 -22.00 23.21 26.70
C ARG A 366 -21.67 24.39 25.76
N ASP A 367 -20.57 25.08 26.03
CA ASP A 367 -20.10 26.23 25.24
C ASP A 367 -19.42 25.80 23.91
N PHE A 368 -19.32 24.50 23.65
CA PHE A 368 -18.77 23.91 22.43
C PHE A 368 -19.83 23.05 21.71
N PRO A 369 -20.94 23.64 21.22
CA PRO A 369 -22.11 22.89 20.71
C PRO A 369 -21.76 21.90 19.58
N TYR A 370 -20.77 22.24 18.75
CA TYR A 370 -20.34 21.41 17.62
C TYR A 370 -19.39 20.25 18.01
N LEU A 371 -18.93 20.15 19.27
CA LEU A 371 -17.92 19.17 19.70
C LEU A 371 -18.37 17.70 19.54
N TYR A 372 -19.67 17.45 19.63
CA TYR A 372 -20.28 16.11 19.51
C TYR A 372 -21.23 15.99 18.31
N SER A 373 -21.31 17.03 17.47
CA SER A 373 -22.16 17.05 16.27
C SER A 373 -21.54 16.20 15.14
N GLN A 374 -22.37 15.45 14.43
CA GLN A 374 -22.00 14.73 13.22
C GLN A 374 -22.29 15.58 11.98
N ALA A 375 -21.76 15.18 10.81
CA ALA A 375 -21.92 15.94 9.57
C ALA A 375 -23.38 16.12 9.11
N GLY A 376 -24.31 15.25 9.57
CA GLY A 376 -25.74 15.38 9.32
C GLY A 376 -26.51 16.24 10.33
N ASP A 377 -25.89 16.59 11.47
CA ASP A 377 -26.50 17.46 12.49
C ASP A 377 -26.29 18.96 12.18
N LEU A 378 -25.34 19.26 11.28
CA LEU A 378 -25.00 20.62 10.85
C LEU A 378 -25.96 21.12 9.77
N THR A 379 -26.61 22.26 10.01
CA THR A 379 -27.40 22.95 8.98
C THR A 379 -26.53 23.93 8.17
N VAL A 380 -27.06 24.42 7.06
CA VAL A 380 -26.40 25.47 6.25
C VAL A 380 -26.22 26.78 7.03
N GLY A 381 -27.01 27.03 8.08
CA GLY A 381 -26.85 28.19 8.96
C GLY A 381 -25.61 28.10 9.87
N ASP A 382 -25.31 26.90 10.37
CA ASP A 382 -24.20 26.66 11.30
C ASP A 382 -22.82 26.86 10.66
N VAL A 383 -22.75 26.85 9.32
CA VAL A 383 -21.50 26.96 8.55
C VAL A 383 -20.78 28.31 8.79
N GLU A 384 -21.52 29.40 8.97
CA GLU A 384 -20.91 30.72 9.22
C GLU A 384 -20.28 30.80 10.61
N ASP A 385 -20.97 30.32 11.64
CA ASP A 385 -20.45 30.24 13.00
C ASP A 385 -19.33 29.21 13.15
N LEU A 386 -19.44 28.04 12.53
CA LEU A 386 -18.37 27.04 12.52
C LEU A 386 -17.09 27.58 11.86
N LEU A 387 -17.23 28.30 10.74
CA LEU A 387 -16.11 28.96 10.06
C LEU A 387 -15.54 30.14 10.87
N SER A 388 -16.38 30.88 11.60
CA SER A 388 -15.96 31.93 12.53
C SER A 388 -15.14 31.36 13.71
N ASN A 389 -15.65 30.29 14.33
CA ASN A 389 -14.99 29.58 15.43
C ASN A 389 -13.65 28.96 14.99
N TYR A 390 -13.61 28.34 13.80
CA TYR A 390 -12.36 27.84 13.21
C TYR A 390 -11.32 28.95 12.99
N LYS A 391 -11.72 30.10 12.41
CA LYS A 391 -10.84 31.26 12.25
C LYS A 391 -10.27 31.75 13.59
N GLN A 392 -11.09 31.82 14.64
CA GLN A 392 -10.63 32.20 15.98
C GLN A 392 -9.68 31.18 16.61
N LEU A 393 -9.95 29.88 16.43
CA LEU A 393 -9.10 28.79 16.92
C LEU A 393 -7.72 28.82 16.25
N VAL A 394 -7.68 28.92 14.91
CA VAL A 394 -6.44 29.05 14.13
C VAL A 394 -5.67 30.31 14.53
N PHE A 395 -6.34 31.44 14.74
CA PHE A 395 -5.70 32.68 15.21
C PHE A 395 -5.04 32.49 16.58
N LYS A 396 -5.76 31.92 17.56
CA LYS A 396 -5.22 31.61 18.90
C LYS A 396 -4.02 30.65 18.80
N TYR A 397 -4.12 29.59 18.02
CA TYR A 397 -3.05 28.62 17.79
C TYR A 397 -1.80 29.28 17.18
N VAL A 398 -1.94 30.08 16.12
CA VAL A 398 -0.81 30.77 15.46
C VAL A 398 -0.17 31.80 16.39
N CYS A 399 -0.95 32.51 17.23
CA CYS A 399 -0.41 33.39 18.26
C CYS A 399 0.39 32.63 19.32
N LEU A 400 -0.13 31.50 19.82
CA LEU A 400 0.57 30.65 20.80
C LEU A 400 1.85 30.05 20.22
N ALA A 401 1.80 29.45 19.03
CA ALA A 401 2.95 28.87 18.36
C ALA A 401 4.07 29.91 18.16
N LYS A 402 3.73 31.11 17.65
CA LYS A 402 4.68 32.24 17.54
C LYS A 402 5.23 32.69 18.89
N GLY A 403 4.41 32.75 19.94
CA GLY A 403 4.84 33.09 21.29
C GLY A 403 5.79 32.06 21.92
N MET A 404 5.65 30.79 21.55
CA MET A 404 6.51 29.68 21.97
C MET A 404 7.71 29.43 21.05
N GLY A 405 7.91 30.24 20.01
CA GLY A 405 9.00 30.08 19.04
C GLY A 405 8.85 28.91 18.06
N VAL A 406 7.67 28.28 18.01
CA VAL A 406 7.36 27.16 17.12
C VAL A 406 6.80 27.69 15.80
N SER A 407 7.34 27.25 14.66
CA SER A 407 6.73 27.52 13.36
C SER A 407 5.52 26.61 13.15
N PRO A 408 4.32 27.15 12.86
CA PRO A 408 3.17 26.34 12.48
C PRO A 408 3.43 25.64 11.13
N PRO A 409 2.79 24.48 10.87
CA PRO A 409 2.98 23.72 9.64
C PRO A 409 2.54 24.51 8.39
N PRO A 410 3.11 24.21 7.20
CA PRO A 410 2.77 24.91 5.97
C PRO A 410 1.31 24.69 5.57
N SER A 411 0.66 25.76 5.13
CA SER A 411 -0.74 25.74 4.69
C SER A 411 -0.94 24.90 3.43
N LEU A 412 -2.00 24.08 3.42
CA LEU A 412 -2.51 23.40 2.23
C LEU A 412 -2.68 24.41 1.09
N SER A 413 -1.95 24.20 0.00
CA SER A 413 -1.89 25.13 -1.13
C SER A 413 -3.06 24.90 -2.08
N SER A 414 -4.15 25.65 -1.91
CA SER A 414 -5.31 25.61 -2.80
C SER A 414 -4.94 26.14 -4.18
N SER A 415 -4.95 25.26 -5.19
CA SER A 415 -4.75 25.61 -6.59
C SER A 415 -5.97 26.37 -7.14
N ASN A 416 -5.97 27.70 -6.99
CA ASN A 416 -7.05 28.57 -7.46
C ASN A 416 -7.10 28.63 -9.00
N THR A 417 -8.02 27.91 -9.61
CA THR A 417 -8.64 28.37 -10.87
C THR A 417 -9.58 29.53 -10.53
N HIS A 418 -9.17 30.78 -10.83
CA HIS A 418 -10.04 31.95 -10.65
C HIS A 418 -11.33 31.80 -11.46
N ASN A 419 -12.47 32.06 -10.82
CA ASN A 419 -13.73 32.35 -11.49
C ASN A 419 -14.49 33.40 -10.67
N GLU A 420 -14.03 34.64 -10.76
CA GLU A 420 -14.58 35.76 -9.97
C GLU A 420 -15.89 36.29 -10.59
N GLN A 421 -16.97 36.25 -9.81
CA GLN A 421 -18.19 37.02 -10.06
C GLN A 421 -18.54 37.88 -8.85
N THR A 422 -17.70 38.88 -8.59
CA THR A 422 -17.97 39.92 -7.59
C THR A 422 -19.06 40.86 -8.10
N LYS A 423 -20.15 41.02 -7.34
CA LYS A 423 -21.25 41.93 -7.70
C LYS A 423 -20.88 43.40 -7.45
N VAL A 424 -21.08 44.19 -8.50
CA VAL A 424 -21.47 45.61 -8.53
C VAL A 424 -21.57 46.33 -7.18
N ALA A 425 -20.73 47.36 -7.02
CA ALA A 425 -21.08 48.61 -6.35
C ALA A 425 -20.64 49.77 -7.27
N ASN A 426 -21.38 50.89 -7.25
CA ASN A 426 -21.16 52.02 -8.15
C ASN A 426 -19.80 52.70 -7.91
N ASP A 427 -19.14 53.16 -8.97
CA ASP A 427 -19.22 54.60 -9.27
C ASP A 427 -19.07 54.89 -10.78
N SER A 428 -19.26 56.15 -11.17
CA SER A 428 -19.39 56.57 -12.58
C SER A 428 -18.10 57.20 -13.13
N GLU A 429 -17.69 56.86 -14.36
CA GLU A 429 -17.51 57.80 -15.49
C GLU A 429 -17.00 57.11 -16.78
N GLU A 430 -16.85 57.90 -17.85
CA GLU A 430 -16.97 57.50 -19.26
C GLU A 430 -15.68 57.05 -20.00
N ILE A 431 -15.90 56.17 -21.00
CA ILE A 431 -15.32 56.19 -22.36
C ILE A 431 -13.95 55.53 -22.68
N LYS A 432 -14.01 54.78 -23.81
CA LYS A 432 -13.01 54.40 -24.84
C LYS A 432 -12.34 53.02 -24.84
N GLU A 433 -12.39 52.45 -26.04
CA GLU A 433 -11.82 51.18 -26.48
C GLU A 433 -10.30 51.30 -26.75
N THR A 434 -9.53 50.21 -26.60
CA THR A 434 -8.78 49.60 -27.73
C THR A 434 -8.08 48.29 -27.35
N ASN A 435 -8.26 47.27 -28.19
CA ASN A 435 -7.34 46.13 -28.39
C ASN A 435 -6.24 46.55 -29.43
N PRO A 436 -5.20 45.77 -29.80
CA PRO A 436 -5.02 44.31 -29.60
C PRO A 436 -3.56 43.82 -29.34
N ASN A 437 -3.31 42.50 -29.50
CA ASN A 437 -2.03 41.82 -29.83
C ASN A 437 -0.90 41.83 -28.74
N ASP A 438 0.11 40.94 -28.73
CA ASP A 438 0.51 39.77 -29.55
C ASP A 438 1.38 38.81 -28.67
N ASP A 439 1.26 37.48 -28.73
CA ASP A 439 2.10 36.50 -29.47
C ASP A 439 3.05 35.65 -28.56
N MET A 440 3.50 34.51 -29.10
CA MET A 440 4.52 33.54 -28.65
C MET A 440 4.29 32.70 -27.37
N GLY A 441 4.44 31.39 -27.53
CA GLY A 441 4.60 30.40 -26.45
C GLY A 441 5.82 29.50 -26.69
N LYS A 442 6.00 28.45 -25.86
CA LYS A 442 6.95 27.36 -26.13
C LYS A 442 6.72 26.12 -25.27
N ASP A 443 7.07 24.96 -25.82
CA ASP A 443 7.00 23.65 -25.18
C ASP A 443 8.11 23.44 -24.12
N ILE A 444 7.82 22.60 -23.12
CA ILE A 444 8.83 21.81 -22.39
C ILE A 444 8.30 20.37 -22.24
N SER A 445 9.13 19.39 -22.60
CA SER A 445 8.82 17.95 -22.56
C SER A 445 9.18 17.29 -21.21
N SER A 446 8.50 16.19 -20.89
CA SER A 446 8.79 15.33 -19.75
C SER A 446 9.97 14.37 -20.00
N THR A 447 10.81 14.12 -18.98
CA THR A 447 11.39 12.80 -18.61
C THR A 447 12.27 12.89 -17.33
N ASP A 448 12.51 11.73 -16.72
CA ASP A 448 13.40 11.39 -15.59
C ASP A 448 12.84 11.43 -14.15
N ALA A 449 12.40 10.25 -13.67
CA ALA A 449 12.06 10.01 -12.26
C ALA A 449 12.16 8.52 -11.79
N ASP A 450 12.93 7.64 -12.44
CA ASP A 450 13.03 6.22 -12.00
C ASP A 450 14.44 5.60 -12.15
N ARG A 451 15.34 5.92 -11.21
CA ARG A 451 16.70 5.33 -11.12
C ARG A 451 17.25 5.16 -9.69
N SER A 452 16.38 5.03 -8.68
CA SER A 452 16.80 5.04 -7.26
C SER A 452 16.51 3.75 -6.48
N VAL A 453 15.67 2.84 -6.99
CA VAL A 453 15.12 1.74 -6.18
C VAL A 453 16.08 0.54 -6.02
N GLU A 454 16.88 0.21 -7.05
CA GLU A 454 17.74 -0.99 -7.01
C GLU A 454 18.90 -0.89 -5.99
N GLY A 455 19.39 0.32 -5.71
CA GLY A 455 20.59 0.55 -4.89
C GLY A 455 20.49 0.08 -3.43
N LEU A 456 19.27 -0.06 -2.89
CA LEU A 456 19.04 -0.44 -1.49
C LEU A 456 18.95 -1.97 -1.28
N LEU A 457 18.74 -2.77 -2.32
CA LEU A 457 18.47 -4.21 -2.20
C LEU A 457 19.72 -5.12 -2.21
N LEU A 458 20.90 -4.55 -2.49
CA LEU A 458 22.19 -5.22 -2.58
C LEU A 458 23.15 -4.92 -1.41
N GLY A 459 22.78 -4.01 -0.50
CA GLY A 459 23.59 -3.62 0.66
C GLY A 459 23.35 -4.43 1.95
N LEU A 460 22.47 -5.43 1.91
CA LEU A 460 22.14 -6.36 3.00
C LEU A 460 22.47 -7.80 2.61
#